data_AF-A0A7Y5A5Y3-F1
#
_entry.id   AF-A0A7Y5A5Y3-F1
#
_cell.length_a   1.000
_cell.length_b   1.000
_cell.length_c   1.000
_cell.angle_alpha   90.00
_cell.angle_beta   90.00
_cell.angle_gamma   90.00
#
_symmetry.space_group_name_H-M   'P 1'
#
loop_
_entity.id
_entity.type
_entity.pdbx_description
1 polymer ?
#
loop_
_entity_poly.entity_id
_entity_poly.type
_entity_poly.pdbx_seq_one_letter_code
_entity_poly.pdbx_strand_id
1 'polypeptide(L)'
;MFIKKLVFGLSLFLLASQNPSFSQCCSTGSPVGASVYVGVLNENSLRTIAYYRHNSSHTYYSGTEVNDVNDQLESSNYNFMGFAFGYGITKRMTVETDLGYFFNKTQVFKTYDFTEKGYGLSTGGLTLKYGALVKPMKHFELTLGGGIRYPFSNKPQMTDGVQLSRDVQPSTNAVALSGMIFINKGFPDLNLRVFSINRFDHNFEDKLNYKYGDMLMNSIFVSKQIVKYFMGILQIRSEVRWHDQD
;
A
#
# COMPACT_ATOMS: atom_id res chain seq x y z
N MET A 1 -12.89 6.91 28.74
CA MET A 1 -13.85 7.02 27.61
C MET A 1 -13.37 7.99 26.53
N PHE A 2 -12.76 9.11 26.91
CA PHE A 2 -12.21 10.15 26.02
C PHE A 2 -11.22 9.65 24.95
N ILE A 3 -10.20 8.88 25.33
CA ILE A 3 -9.15 8.42 24.38
C ILE A 3 -9.74 7.58 23.22
N LYS A 4 -10.81 6.81 23.47
CA LYS A 4 -11.46 6.00 22.43
C LYS A 4 -12.21 6.86 21.41
N LYS A 5 -12.89 7.91 21.88
CA LYS A 5 -13.58 8.88 21.01
C LYS A 5 -12.57 9.72 20.21
N LEU A 6 -11.43 10.05 20.84
CA LEU A 6 -10.34 10.80 20.21
C LEU A 6 -9.67 10.01 19.08
N VAL A 7 -9.35 8.73 19.31
CA VAL A 7 -8.68 7.88 18.30
C VAL A 7 -9.60 7.59 17.11
N PHE A 8 -10.88 7.33 17.36
CA PHE A 8 -11.86 7.16 16.29
C PHE A 8 -12.11 8.47 15.52
N GLY A 9 -12.19 9.60 16.23
CA GLY A 9 -12.30 10.93 15.63
C GLY A 9 -11.09 11.31 14.78
N LEU A 10 -9.88 10.98 15.22
CA LEU A 10 -8.65 11.21 14.46
C LEU A 10 -8.60 10.39 13.17
N SER A 11 -9.03 9.11 13.22
CA SER A 11 -9.14 8.27 12.02
C SER A 11 -10.20 8.80 11.03
N LEU A 12 -11.29 9.40 11.53
CA LEU A 12 -12.32 10.02 10.69
C LEU A 12 -11.85 11.37 10.11
N PHE A 13 -11.12 12.17 10.89
CA PHE A 13 -10.56 13.45 10.48
C PHE A 13 -9.50 13.29 9.39
N LEU A 14 -8.62 12.28 9.49
CA LEU A 14 -7.63 11.94 8.46
C LEU A 14 -8.27 11.47 7.14
N LEU A 15 -9.51 10.97 7.16
CA LEU A 15 -10.28 10.66 5.95
C LEU A 15 -10.93 11.90 5.33
N ALA A 16 -11.23 12.91 6.14
CA ALA A 16 -11.90 14.13 5.72
C ALA A 16 -10.94 15.23 5.23
N SER A 17 -9.65 15.17 5.59
CA SER A 17 -8.62 16.08 5.06
C SER A 17 -8.21 15.67 3.64
N GLN A 18 -9.10 15.90 2.67
CA GLN A 18 -8.77 15.77 1.25
C GLN A 18 -8.22 17.12 0.76
N ASN A 19 -6.89 17.24 0.70
CA ASN A 19 -6.28 18.20 -0.22
C ASN A 19 -6.66 17.79 -1.65
N PRO A 20 -6.76 18.74 -2.61
CA PRO A 20 -6.98 18.38 -4.00
C PRO A 20 -5.88 17.42 -4.44
N SER A 21 -6.24 16.15 -4.66
CA SER A 21 -5.33 15.17 -5.21
C SER A 21 -5.18 15.52 -6.69
N PHE A 22 -4.02 16.03 -7.08
CA PHE A 22 -3.66 16.10 -8.47
C PHE A 22 -3.60 14.66 -9.01
N SER A 23 -4.26 14.45 -10.14
CA SER A 23 -4.45 13.15 -10.78
C SER A 23 -3.16 12.34 -10.84
N GLN A 24 -3.25 11.07 -10.45
CA GLN A 24 -2.14 10.12 -10.44
C GLN A 24 -2.46 8.97 -11.36
N CYS A 25 -1.49 8.59 -12.18
CA CYS A 25 -1.69 7.58 -13.20
C CYS A 25 -1.22 6.17 -12.81
N CYS A 26 -1.84 5.20 -13.48
CA CYS A 26 -1.21 4.01 -14.06
C CYS A 26 -0.71 2.89 -13.14
N SER A 27 -0.70 3.08 -11.83
CA SER A 27 -0.54 1.99 -10.85
C SER A 27 -1.50 2.20 -9.69
N THR A 28 -2.80 2.09 -10.01
CA THR A 28 -3.88 2.12 -9.03
C THR A 28 -3.63 1.06 -7.96
N GLY A 29 -3.75 1.47 -6.69
CA GLY A 29 -3.52 0.64 -5.53
C GLY A 29 -4.54 -0.49 -5.45
N SER A 30 -4.31 -1.58 -6.17
CA SER A 30 -5.18 -2.76 -6.16
C SER A 30 -5.14 -3.37 -4.75
N PRO A 31 -6.25 -3.30 -4.00
CA PRO A 31 -6.28 -3.81 -2.65
C PRO A 31 -6.21 -5.33 -2.69
N VAL A 32 -5.24 -5.91 -1.97
CA VAL A 32 -5.33 -7.31 -1.54
C VAL A 32 -5.83 -7.28 -0.11
N GLY A 33 -6.99 -7.89 0.12
CA GLY A 33 -7.64 -7.88 1.43
C GLY A 33 -6.76 -8.52 2.50
N ALA A 34 -6.59 -7.82 3.63
CA ALA A 34 -5.98 -8.32 4.87
C ALA A 34 -4.57 -8.97 4.75
N SER A 35 -3.80 -8.66 3.70
CA SER A 35 -2.54 -9.36 3.41
C SER A 35 -1.29 -8.72 4.01
N VAL A 36 -1.27 -7.43 4.33
CA VAL A 36 -0.05 -6.75 4.83
C VAL A 36 -0.41 -5.72 5.89
N TYR A 37 0.50 -5.46 6.84
CA TYR A 37 0.35 -4.41 7.87
C TYR A 37 -0.76 -4.64 8.92
N VAL A 38 -1.18 -5.90 9.15
CA VAL A 38 -2.16 -6.26 10.20
C VAL A 38 -1.47 -6.54 11.52
N GLY A 39 -1.74 -5.69 12.53
CA GLY A 39 -1.47 -5.89 13.96
C GLY A 39 -0.06 -6.36 14.35
N VAL A 40 0.09 -6.71 15.63
CA VAL A 40 1.23 -7.48 16.14
C VAL A 40 0.90 -8.97 16.15
N LEU A 41 1.93 -9.80 15.95
CA LEU A 41 1.84 -11.25 16.06
C LEU A 41 2.09 -11.71 17.50
N ASN A 42 1.64 -12.93 17.79
CA ASN A 42 2.02 -13.62 19.02
C ASN A 42 3.54 -13.88 19.03
N GLU A 43 4.11 -13.89 20.23
CA GLU A 43 5.51 -14.25 20.45
C GLU A 43 5.84 -15.60 19.83
N ASN A 44 6.99 -15.68 19.17
CA ASN A 44 7.48 -16.86 18.45
C ASN A 44 6.57 -17.35 17.32
N SER A 45 5.71 -16.49 16.79
CA SER A 45 4.87 -16.79 15.63
C SER A 45 5.47 -16.22 14.35
N LEU A 46 5.63 -17.06 13.34
CA LEU A 46 5.92 -16.67 11.96
C LEU A 46 4.61 -16.59 11.17
N ARG A 47 4.41 -15.51 10.42
CA ARG A 47 3.34 -15.34 9.44
C ARG A 47 3.97 -15.14 8.07
N THR A 48 3.60 -15.99 7.13
CA THR A 48 3.99 -15.85 5.72
C THR A 48 2.74 -15.62 4.89
N ILE A 49 2.81 -14.65 3.98
CA ILE A 49 1.73 -14.30 3.07
C ILE A 49 2.34 -14.21 1.69
N ALA A 50 1.73 -14.91 0.73
CA ALA A 50 2.04 -14.78 -0.68
C ALA A 50 0.74 -14.40 -1.39
N TYR A 51 0.83 -13.49 -2.36
CA TYR A 51 -0.33 -13.06 -3.13
C TYR A 51 0.06 -12.68 -4.55
N TYR A 52 -0.92 -12.79 -5.44
CA TYR A 52 -0.83 -12.38 -6.82
C TYR A 52 -1.83 -11.26 -7.08
N ARG A 53 -1.40 -10.25 -7.86
CA ARG A 53 -2.26 -9.17 -8.33
C ARG A 53 -2.16 -9.05 -9.84
N HIS A 54 -3.32 -9.05 -10.47
CA HIS A 54 -3.50 -8.58 -11.83
C HIS A 54 -4.25 -7.24 -11.77
N ASN A 55 -3.80 -6.24 -12.52
CA ASN A 55 -4.47 -4.96 -12.66
C ASN A 55 -4.49 -4.55 -14.13
N SER A 56 -5.58 -3.91 -14.54
CA SER A 56 -5.75 -3.30 -15.85
C SER A 56 -6.50 -1.99 -15.68
N SER A 57 -6.05 -0.93 -16.35
CA SER A 57 -6.68 0.38 -16.37
C SER A 57 -6.75 0.89 -17.81
N HIS A 58 -7.90 1.47 -18.18
CA HIS A 58 -8.20 1.97 -19.54
C HIS A 58 -8.79 3.39 -19.54
N THR A 59 -8.94 3.98 -18.35
CA THR A 59 -9.58 5.28 -18.16
C THR A 59 -8.75 6.08 -17.17
N TYR A 60 -8.46 7.31 -17.54
CA TYR A 60 -7.57 8.18 -16.81
C TYR A 60 -8.22 9.54 -16.64
N TYR A 61 -7.91 10.17 -15.51
CA TYR A 61 -8.55 11.39 -15.07
C TYR A 61 -7.51 12.49 -14.94
N SER A 62 -7.89 13.72 -15.27
CA SER A 62 -7.16 14.93 -14.92
C SER A 62 -8.05 15.76 -14.00
N GLY A 63 -7.70 15.84 -12.71
CA GLY A 63 -8.62 16.33 -11.69
C GLY A 63 -9.90 15.47 -11.61
N THR A 64 -11.07 16.07 -11.86
CA THR A 64 -12.38 15.39 -11.82
C THR A 64 -12.89 14.98 -13.20
N GLU A 65 -12.22 15.39 -14.27
CA GLU A 65 -12.66 15.15 -15.65
C GLU A 65 -11.90 13.97 -16.27
N VAL A 66 -12.62 13.18 -17.07
CA VAL A 66 -11.99 12.14 -17.89
C VAL A 66 -11.16 12.85 -18.95
N ASN A 67 -9.88 12.50 -19.04
CA ASN A 67 -8.96 13.14 -19.98
C ASN A 67 -9.02 12.43 -21.33
N ASP A 68 -10.02 12.74 -22.16
CA ASP A 68 -10.19 12.10 -23.47
C ASP A 68 -9.35 12.76 -24.59
N VAL A 69 -8.84 13.99 -24.37
CA VAL A 69 -8.30 14.84 -25.44
C VAL A 69 -6.77 14.90 -25.46
N ASN A 70 -6.07 14.56 -24.36
CA ASN A 70 -4.61 14.67 -24.25
C ASN A 70 -3.90 13.41 -23.74
N ASP A 71 -4.58 12.27 -23.68
CA ASP A 71 -4.01 11.08 -23.04
C ASP A 71 -3.33 10.16 -24.05
N GLN A 72 -2.01 10.34 -24.19
CA GLN A 72 -1.14 9.49 -25.01
C GLN A 72 -1.22 8.02 -24.58
N LEU A 73 -1.78 7.71 -23.40
CA LEU A 73 -1.90 6.37 -22.88
C LEU A 73 -3.25 5.71 -23.26
N GLU A 74 -3.17 4.52 -23.83
CA GLU A 74 -4.32 3.67 -24.17
C GLU A 74 -4.70 2.75 -23.01
N SER A 75 -3.71 2.06 -22.47
CA SER A 75 -3.92 1.13 -21.37
C SER A 75 -2.68 0.93 -20.54
N SER A 76 -2.88 0.54 -19.29
CA SER A 76 -1.82 0.16 -18.37
C SER A 76 -2.22 -1.10 -17.62
N ASN A 77 -1.34 -2.09 -17.57
CA ASN A 77 -1.59 -3.35 -16.88
C ASN A 77 -0.34 -3.87 -16.19
N TYR A 78 -0.53 -4.67 -15.15
CA TYR A 78 0.57 -5.35 -14.50
C TYR A 78 0.17 -6.70 -13.91
N ASN A 79 1.16 -7.59 -13.82
CA ASN A 79 1.09 -8.81 -13.03
C ASN A 79 2.19 -8.79 -11.98
N PHE A 80 1.79 -8.95 -10.72
CA PHE A 80 2.66 -8.77 -9.57
C PHE A 80 2.52 -9.92 -8.58
N MET A 81 3.64 -10.48 -8.14
CA MET A 81 3.70 -11.40 -7.01
C MET A 81 4.28 -10.67 -5.80
N GLY A 82 3.61 -10.75 -4.66
CA GLY A 82 4.07 -10.18 -3.40
C GLY A 82 4.25 -11.24 -2.32
N PHE A 83 5.27 -11.08 -1.51
CA PHE A 83 5.54 -11.87 -0.33
C PHE A 83 5.67 -10.96 0.89
N ALA A 84 5.10 -11.36 2.01
CA ALA A 84 5.27 -10.70 3.29
C ALA A 84 5.56 -11.74 4.38
N PHE A 85 6.56 -11.45 5.20
CA PHE A 85 6.98 -12.28 6.31
C PHE A 85 6.94 -11.45 7.58
N GLY A 86 6.20 -11.91 8.59
CA GLY A 86 6.13 -11.27 9.90
C GLY A 86 6.57 -12.24 10.99
N TYR A 87 7.39 -11.79 11.92
CA TYR A 87 7.83 -12.56 13.08
C TYR A 87 7.53 -11.82 14.38
N GLY A 88 6.76 -12.45 15.27
CA GLY A 88 6.46 -11.92 16.59
C GLY A 88 7.63 -12.13 17.55
N ILE A 89 8.41 -11.08 17.78
CA ILE A 89 9.58 -11.10 18.68
C ILE A 89 9.13 -11.21 20.13
N THR A 90 8.09 -10.47 20.51
CA THR A 90 7.46 -10.51 21.84
C THR A 90 5.96 -10.40 21.69
N LYS A 91 5.21 -10.52 22.79
CA LYS A 91 3.76 -10.28 22.82
C LYS A 91 3.32 -8.88 22.35
N ARG A 92 4.27 -7.95 22.17
CA ARG A 92 4.01 -6.56 21.73
C ARG A 92 4.87 -6.12 20.56
N MET A 93 5.82 -6.92 20.09
CA MET A 93 6.75 -6.52 19.05
C MET A 93 6.73 -7.50 17.89
N THR A 94 6.67 -6.97 16.68
CA THR A 94 6.72 -7.77 15.45
C THR A 94 7.61 -7.07 14.45
N VAL A 95 8.52 -7.82 13.84
CA VAL A 95 9.23 -7.38 12.65
C VAL A 95 8.53 -7.94 11.43
N GLU A 96 8.32 -7.12 10.40
CA GLU A 96 7.71 -7.52 9.14
C GLU A 96 8.60 -7.06 7.99
N THR A 97 8.79 -7.92 6.99
CA THR A 97 9.42 -7.56 5.73
C THR A 97 8.53 -7.97 4.58
N ASP A 98 8.50 -7.14 3.54
CA ASP A 98 7.76 -7.40 2.32
C ASP A 98 8.64 -7.19 1.09
N LEU A 99 8.39 -7.99 0.06
CA LEU A 99 9.09 -7.94 -1.22
C LEU A 99 8.15 -8.36 -2.33
N GLY A 100 8.48 -7.99 -3.55
CA GLY A 100 7.64 -8.30 -4.69
C GLY A 100 8.37 -8.32 -6.00
N TYR A 101 7.70 -8.87 -6.99
CA TYR A 101 8.21 -9.02 -8.35
C TYR A 101 7.10 -8.68 -9.35
N PHE A 102 7.40 -7.75 -10.26
CA PHE A 102 6.58 -7.48 -11.43
C PHE A 102 7.00 -8.44 -12.55
N PHE A 103 6.11 -9.36 -12.93
CA PHE A 103 6.30 -10.18 -14.13
C PHE A 103 6.21 -9.33 -15.39
N ASN A 104 5.32 -8.34 -15.35
CA ASN A 104 5.23 -7.26 -16.30
C ASN A 104 4.57 -6.06 -15.64
N LYS A 105 4.99 -4.87 -16.06
CA LYS A 105 4.35 -3.59 -15.81
C LYS A 105 4.36 -2.85 -17.13
N THR A 106 3.20 -2.75 -17.76
CA THR A 106 3.07 -2.38 -19.17
C THR A 106 2.21 -1.15 -19.32
N GLN A 107 2.65 -0.23 -20.19
CA GLN A 107 1.91 0.93 -20.66
C GLN A 107 1.90 0.91 -22.19
N VAL A 108 0.71 1.07 -22.78
CA VAL A 108 0.49 1.12 -24.24
C VAL A 108 0.08 2.53 -24.60
N PHE A 109 0.77 3.16 -25.56
CA PHE A 109 0.56 4.53 -25.95
C PHE A 109 -0.10 4.65 -27.34
N LYS A 110 -1.15 5.49 -27.45
CA LYS A 110 -1.94 5.72 -28.68
C LYS A 110 -1.16 6.41 -29.79
N THR A 111 -0.25 7.33 -29.44
CA THR A 111 0.33 8.28 -30.41
C THR A 111 1.37 7.65 -31.34
N TYR A 112 2.02 6.56 -30.94
CA TYR A 112 3.14 5.97 -31.68
C TYR A 112 3.11 4.44 -31.77
N ASP A 113 1.98 3.79 -31.43
CA ASP A 113 1.90 2.31 -31.27
C ASP A 113 3.09 1.78 -30.44
N PHE A 114 3.40 2.53 -29.38
CA PHE A 114 4.58 2.30 -28.56
C PHE A 114 4.16 1.63 -27.26
N THR A 115 4.89 0.60 -26.86
CA THR A 115 4.62 -0.14 -25.62
C THR A 115 5.87 -0.15 -24.76
N GLU A 116 5.75 0.38 -23.55
CA GLU A 116 6.76 0.21 -22.53
C GLU A 116 6.44 -0.98 -21.64
N LYS A 117 7.46 -1.78 -21.33
CA LYS A 117 7.31 -2.96 -20.46
C LYS A 117 8.49 -3.08 -19.51
N GLY A 118 8.22 -2.81 -18.23
CA GLY A 118 9.12 -3.10 -17.13
C GLY A 118 8.85 -4.45 -16.48
N TYR A 119 9.86 -4.98 -15.79
CA TYR A 119 9.80 -6.22 -15.02
C TYR A 119 10.92 -6.27 -14.00
N GLY A 120 10.75 -7.05 -12.93
CA GLY A 120 11.80 -7.24 -11.94
C GLY A 120 11.32 -7.05 -10.51
N LEU A 121 12.29 -7.01 -9.59
CA LEU A 121 12.05 -6.82 -8.16
C LEU A 121 11.47 -5.43 -7.89
N SER A 122 10.38 -5.39 -7.15
CA SER A 122 9.82 -4.15 -6.64
C SER A 122 10.56 -3.69 -5.38
N THR A 123 10.39 -2.42 -5.00
CA THR A 123 10.89 -1.90 -3.72
C THR A 123 10.47 -2.81 -2.56
N GLY A 124 11.43 -3.26 -1.75
CA GLY A 124 11.21 -4.05 -0.56
C GLY A 124 10.91 -3.18 0.66
N GLY A 125 10.35 -3.78 1.71
CA GLY A 125 9.99 -3.13 2.96
C GLY A 125 10.57 -3.86 4.17
N LEU A 126 10.94 -3.10 5.20
CA LEU A 126 11.27 -3.61 6.53
C LEU A 126 10.58 -2.71 7.55
N THR A 127 9.73 -3.27 8.40
CA THR A 127 8.91 -2.54 9.37
C THR A 127 8.98 -3.20 10.74
N LEU A 128 9.22 -2.40 11.77
CA LEU A 128 9.03 -2.80 13.17
C LEU A 128 7.68 -2.29 13.66
N LYS A 129 6.93 -3.17 14.32
CA LYS A 129 5.61 -2.87 14.88
C LYS A 129 5.63 -3.03 16.39
N TYR A 130 4.98 -2.09 17.07
CA TYR A 130 4.79 -2.09 18.51
C TYR A 130 3.31 -2.00 18.86
N GLY A 131 2.81 -3.01 19.57
CA GLY A 131 1.45 -3.07 20.10
C GLY A 131 1.28 -2.13 21.28
N ALA A 132 1.09 -0.84 21.00
CA ALA A 132 0.95 0.22 21.99
C ALA A 132 -0.16 -0.08 23.02
N LEU A 133 -1.30 -0.61 22.57
CA LEU A 133 -2.37 -1.09 23.44
C LEU A 133 -2.97 -2.38 22.90
N VAL A 134 -2.61 -3.51 23.51
CA VAL A 134 -3.20 -4.82 23.18
C VAL A 134 -4.08 -5.28 24.34
N LYS A 135 -5.40 -5.40 24.12
CA LYS A 135 -6.37 -5.85 25.12
C LYS A 135 -7.20 -7.01 24.54
N PRO A 136 -6.68 -8.26 24.61
CA PRO A 136 -7.34 -9.43 24.03
C PRO A 136 -8.76 -9.63 24.54
N MET A 137 -8.97 -9.55 25.86
CA MET A 137 -10.29 -9.69 26.50
C MET A 137 -11.30 -8.63 26.07
N LYS A 138 -10.84 -7.47 25.57
CA LYS A 138 -11.72 -6.40 25.06
C LYS A 138 -11.78 -6.39 23.53
N HIS A 139 -11.16 -7.38 22.88
CA HIS A 139 -10.96 -7.47 21.44
C HIS A 139 -10.52 -6.13 20.85
N PHE A 140 -9.56 -5.48 21.49
CA PHE A 140 -9.07 -4.16 21.08
C PHE A 140 -7.57 -4.18 20.91
N GLU A 141 -7.09 -3.58 19.84
CA GLU A 141 -5.67 -3.41 19.55
C GLU A 141 -5.40 -2.04 18.93
N LEU A 142 -4.36 -1.38 19.41
CA LEU A 142 -3.71 -0.25 18.77
C LEU A 142 -2.24 -0.62 18.60
N THR A 143 -1.79 -0.61 17.35
CA THR A 143 -0.42 -0.94 16.96
C THR A 143 0.15 0.20 16.15
N LEU A 144 1.36 0.61 16.50
CA LEU A 144 2.16 1.58 15.76
C LEU A 144 3.23 0.81 15.01
N GLY A 145 3.65 1.30 13.85
CA GLY A 145 4.80 0.74 13.15
C GLY A 145 5.60 1.81 12.43
N GLY A 146 6.88 1.52 12.27
CA GLY A 146 7.84 2.37 11.59
C GLY A 146 8.84 1.50 10.84
N GLY A 147 9.29 1.97 9.69
CA GLY A 147 10.09 1.16 8.80
C GLY A 147 10.72 1.95 7.67
N ILE A 148 11.43 1.21 6.82
CA ILE A 148 12.03 1.73 5.60
C ILE A 148 11.52 0.92 4.41
N ARG A 149 11.46 1.58 3.26
CA ARG A 149 11.37 0.92 1.96
C ARG A 149 12.70 1.09 1.26
N TYR A 150 13.22 0.01 0.70
CA TYR A 150 14.52 0.00 0.06
C TYR A 150 14.41 -0.52 -1.38
N PRO A 151 15.07 0.11 -2.35
CA PRO A 151 15.11 -0.37 -3.71
C PRO A 151 16.13 -1.51 -3.84
N PHE A 152 15.83 -2.54 -4.64
CA PHE A 152 16.82 -3.57 -4.99
C PHE A 152 17.81 -3.10 -6.07
N SER A 153 17.45 -2.04 -6.81
CA SER A 153 18.31 -1.37 -7.77
C SER A 153 18.12 0.14 -7.68
N ASN A 154 19.22 0.89 -7.62
CA ASN A 154 19.23 2.36 -7.69
C ASN A 154 19.38 2.89 -9.12
N LYS A 155 19.33 2.00 -10.12
CA LYS A 155 19.41 2.35 -11.54
C LYS A 155 18.06 2.10 -12.19
N PRO A 156 17.53 3.06 -12.96
CA PRO A 156 16.37 2.83 -13.80
C PRO A 156 16.60 1.65 -14.74
N GLN A 157 15.54 0.89 -14.99
CA GLN A 157 15.52 -0.15 -15.99
C GLN A 157 15.58 0.47 -17.39
N MET A 158 16.44 -0.12 -18.23
CA MET A 158 16.56 0.19 -19.65
C MET A 158 15.99 -0.98 -20.45
N THR A 159 15.22 -0.71 -21.49
CA THR A 159 14.74 -1.70 -22.46
C THR A 159 15.06 -1.18 -23.87
N ASP A 160 15.69 -2.00 -24.70
CA ASP A 160 16.09 -1.64 -26.08
C ASP A 160 16.92 -0.34 -26.18
N GLY A 161 17.76 -0.08 -25.17
CA GLY A 161 18.62 1.12 -25.11
C GLY A 161 17.92 2.39 -24.64
N VAL A 162 16.60 2.35 -24.38
CA VAL A 162 15.81 3.47 -23.88
C VAL A 162 15.51 3.28 -22.39
N GLN A 163 15.61 4.36 -21.61
CA GLN A 163 15.20 4.35 -20.22
C GLN A 163 13.69 4.28 -20.14
N LEU A 164 13.17 3.27 -19.45
CA LEU A 164 11.74 3.15 -19.23
C LEU A 164 11.20 4.32 -18.40
N SER A 165 10.00 4.79 -18.73
CA SER A 165 9.31 5.80 -17.93
C SER A 165 9.11 5.37 -16.47
N ARG A 166 8.99 6.34 -15.57
CA ARG A 166 8.87 6.12 -14.12
C ARG A 166 7.68 5.25 -13.74
N ASP A 167 6.62 5.27 -14.55
CA ASP A 167 5.41 4.51 -14.29
C ASP A 167 5.55 3.02 -14.58
N VAL A 168 6.40 2.62 -15.53
CA VAL A 168 6.67 1.20 -15.80
C VAL A 168 7.91 0.67 -15.08
N GLN A 169 8.67 1.53 -14.38
CA GLN A 169 9.76 1.06 -13.51
C GLN A 169 9.23 0.09 -12.43
N PRO A 170 9.90 -1.07 -12.21
CA PRO A 170 9.47 -2.04 -11.21
C PRO A 170 9.70 -1.55 -9.77
N SER A 171 10.68 -0.67 -9.56
CA SER A 171 11.05 -0.09 -8.27
C SER A 171 11.18 1.43 -8.38
N THR A 172 11.02 2.12 -7.26
CA THR A 172 11.17 3.58 -7.14
C THR A 172 12.61 4.06 -7.26
N ASN A 173 13.61 3.16 -7.29
CA ASN A 173 15.04 3.46 -7.30
C ASN A 173 15.55 4.35 -6.14
N ALA A 174 14.69 4.65 -5.16
CA ALA A 174 14.96 5.46 -3.99
C ALA A 174 14.46 4.78 -2.70
N VAL A 175 15.06 5.19 -1.59
CA VAL A 175 14.64 4.79 -0.24
C VAL A 175 13.42 5.61 0.18
N ALA A 176 12.59 5.04 1.05
CA ALA A 176 11.51 5.77 1.71
C ALA A 176 11.44 5.42 3.20
N LEU A 177 10.94 6.34 4.02
CA LEU A 177 10.50 6.04 5.39
C LEU A 177 9.02 5.70 5.39
N SER A 178 8.62 4.70 6.17
CA SER A 178 7.22 4.30 6.30
C SER A 178 6.77 4.35 7.75
N GLY A 179 5.64 4.98 8.03
CA GLY A 179 4.94 4.95 9.31
C GLY A 179 3.57 4.28 9.16
N MET A 180 3.12 3.56 10.18
CA MET A 180 1.79 2.94 10.20
C MET A 180 1.09 3.02 11.56
N ILE A 181 -0.23 3.11 11.50
CA ILE A 181 -1.14 2.99 12.64
C ILE A 181 -2.21 1.96 12.28
N PHE A 182 -2.30 0.93 13.11
CA PHE A 182 -3.34 -0.10 13.04
C PHE A 182 -4.24 0.00 14.26
N ILE A 183 -5.55 0.03 14.03
CA ILE A 183 -6.56 0.03 15.09
C ILE A 183 -7.52 -1.12 14.80
N ASN A 184 -7.83 -1.92 15.80
CA ASN A 184 -8.78 -3.02 15.68
C ASN A 184 -9.74 -3.05 16.86
N LYS A 185 -11.01 -3.34 16.54
CA LYS A 185 -12.07 -3.59 17.50
C LYS A 185 -12.95 -4.75 17.04
N GLY A 186 -12.98 -5.82 17.83
CA GLY A 186 -13.89 -6.94 17.68
C GLY A 186 -15.18 -6.80 18.49
N PHE A 187 -16.24 -7.39 17.94
CA PHE A 187 -17.58 -7.53 18.49
C PHE A 187 -17.97 -9.02 18.43
N PRO A 188 -17.56 -9.83 19.42
CA PRO A 188 -17.75 -11.28 19.41
C PRO A 188 -19.21 -11.70 19.27
N ASP A 189 -20.11 -11.01 19.97
CA ASP A 189 -21.55 -11.29 19.95
C ASP A 189 -22.17 -11.19 18.54
N LEU A 190 -21.52 -10.42 17.65
CA LEU A 190 -21.93 -10.23 16.25
C LEU A 190 -21.04 -10.97 15.26
N ASN A 191 -20.03 -11.71 15.75
CA ASN A 191 -18.97 -12.33 14.95
C ASN A 191 -18.33 -11.34 13.96
N LEU A 192 -18.16 -10.09 14.40
CA LEU A 192 -17.78 -8.96 13.56
C LEU A 192 -16.51 -8.30 14.09
N ARG A 193 -15.68 -7.81 13.18
CA ARG A 193 -14.43 -7.10 13.46
C ARG A 193 -14.34 -5.88 12.57
N VAL A 194 -14.07 -4.73 13.17
CA VAL A 194 -13.77 -3.48 12.46
C VAL A 194 -12.32 -3.14 12.73
N PHE A 195 -11.55 -2.86 11.69
CA PHE A 195 -10.18 -2.44 11.84
C PHE A 195 -9.78 -1.42 10.77
N SER A 196 -8.81 -0.59 11.08
CA SER A 196 -8.22 0.37 10.14
C SER A 196 -6.71 0.23 10.07
N ILE A 197 -6.19 0.53 8.87
CA ILE A 197 -4.76 0.62 8.58
C ILE A 197 -4.54 2.00 7.97
N ASN A 198 -3.72 2.81 8.62
CA ASN A 198 -3.32 4.13 8.14
C ASN A 198 -1.80 4.08 7.97
N ARG A 199 -1.30 4.43 6.79
CA ARG A 199 0.11 4.35 6.44
C ARG A 199 0.55 5.63 5.76
N PHE A 200 1.71 6.11 6.14
CA PHE A 200 2.37 7.23 5.49
C PHE A 200 3.75 6.78 5.00
N ASP A 201 4.06 7.03 3.74
CA ASP A 201 5.39 6.83 3.15
C ASP A 201 5.98 8.19 2.75
N HIS A 202 7.17 8.51 3.27
CA HIS A 202 7.97 9.65 2.87
C HIS A 202 9.09 9.19 1.94
N ASN A 203 9.06 9.64 0.69
CA ASN A 203 10.03 9.21 -0.32
C ASN A 203 11.23 10.15 -0.35
N PHE A 204 12.43 9.60 -0.49
CA PHE A 204 13.64 10.38 -0.76
C PHE A 204 13.89 10.49 -2.27
N GLU A 205 14.77 11.43 -2.64
CA GLU A 205 15.26 11.59 -4.01
C GLU A 205 16.06 10.36 -4.45
N ASP A 206 15.94 10.03 -5.73
CA ASP A 206 16.77 9.03 -6.40
C ASP A 206 18.08 9.64 -6.92
N LYS A 207 18.90 8.81 -7.57
CA LYS A 207 20.20 9.26 -8.13
C LYS A 207 20.08 10.18 -9.34
N LEU A 208 18.88 10.34 -9.89
CA LEU A 208 18.57 11.24 -10.99
C LEU A 208 17.87 12.51 -10.49
N ASN A 209 17.94 12.80 -9.18
CA ASN A 209 17.29 13.93 -8.50
C ASN A 209 15.76 13.94 -8.61
N TYR A 210 15.15 12.78 -8.88
CA TYR A 210 13.70 12.64 -8.93
C TYR A 210 13.19 12.13 -7.58
N LYS A 211 12.13 12.74 -7.07
CA LYS A 211 11.46 12.31 -5.84
C LYS A 211 9.99 12.04 -6.10
N TYR A 212 9.59 10.79 -5.94
CA TYR A 212 8.18 10.43 -5.87
C TYR A 212 7.49 11.21 -4.75
N GLY A 213 6.27 11.67 -4.99
CA GLY A 213 5.46 12.31 -3.97
C GLY A 213 5.23 11.37 -2.79
N ASP A 214 5.18 11.95 -1.59
CA ASP A 214 4.81 11.21 -0.38
C ASP A 214 3.44 10.54 -0.56
N MET A 215 3.14 9.49 0.20
CA MET A 215 1.88 8.76 0.09
C MET A 215 1.23 8.58 1.45
N LEU A 216 -0.06 8.91 1.55
CA LEU A 216 -0.93 8.61 2.68
C LEU A 216 -2.00 7.61 2.20
N MET A 217 -2.02 6.43 2.82
CA MET A 217 -3.02 5.40 2.57
C MET A 217 -3.84 5.17 3.83
N ASN A 218 -5.14 5.37 3.72
CA ASN A 218 -6.10 5.10 4.79
C ASN A 218 -7.05 3.99 4.35
N SER A 219 -7.24 2.98 5.19
CA SER A 219 -8.10 1.85 4.90
C SER A 219 -8.95 1.50 6.11
N ILE A 220 -10.25 1.34 5.89
CA ILE A 220 -11.19 0.79 6.87
C ILE A 220 -11.67 -0.55 6.36
N PHE A 221 -11.72 -1.52 7.27
CA PHE A 221 -12.16 -2.87 7.02
C PHE A 221 -13.29 -3.26 7.96
N VAL A 222 -14.30 -3.90 7.41
CA VAL A 222 -15.32 -4.64 8.17
C VAL A 222 -15.19 -6.10 7.79
N SER A 223 -14.91 -6.94 8.78
CA SER A 223 -14.75 -8.38 8.63
C SER A 223 -15.84 -9.08 9.43
N LYS A 224 -16.51 -10.06 8.83
CA LYS A 224 -17.52 -10.86 9.50
C LYS A 224 -17.30 -12.35 9.22
N GLN A 225 -17.33 -13.16 10.27
CA GLN A 225 -17.36 -14.61 10.11
C GLN A 225 -18.76 -15.01 9.63
N ILE A 226 -18.83 -15.62 8.44
CA ILE A 226 -20.08 -16.05 7.81
C ILE A 226 -20.43 -17.46 8.29
N VAL A 227 -19.44 -18.35 8.26
CA VAL A 227 -19.48 -19.70 8.83
C VAL A 227 -18.11 -20.01 9.47
N LYS A 228 -17.99 -21.12 10.20
CA LYS A 228 -16.81 -21.48 11.03
C LYS A 228 -15.43 -21.29 10.36
N TYR A 229 -15.35 -21.40 9.03
CA TYR A 229 -14.10 -21.30 8.27
C TYR A 229 -14.12 -20.23 7.16
N PHE A 230 -15.22 -19.50 7.03
CA PHE A 230 -15.34 -18.48 5.98
C PHE A 230 -15.63 -17.12 6.59
N MET A 231 -14.85 -16.14 6.18
CA MET A 231 -15.02 -14.75 6.56
C MET A 231 -15.20 -13.89 5.31
N GLY A 232 -16.14 -12.97 5.37
CA GLY A 232 -16.27 -11.89 4.42
C GLY A 232 -15.51 -10.67 4.94
N ILE A 233 -14.78 -9.99 4.06
CA ILE A 233 -14.12 -8.72 4.37
C ILE A 233 -14.54 -7.68 3.34
N LEU A 234 -15.05 -6.56 3.82
CA LEU A 234 -15.29 -5.35 3.03
C LEU A 234 -14.20 -4.34 3.36
N GLN A 235 -13.57 -3.75 2.33
CA GLN A 235 -12.57 -2.70 2.48
C GLN A 235 -13.02 -1.42 1.75
N ILE A 236 -12.87 -0.29 2.43
CA ILE A 236 -12.84 1.04 1.81
C ILE A 236 -11.42 1.57 1.98
N ARG A 237 -10.81 2.01 0.88
CA ARG A 237 -9.45 2.55 0.85
C ARG A 237 -9.44 3.91 0.17
N SER A 238 -8.72 4.83 0.77
CA SER A 238 -8.30 6.09 0.17
C SER A 238 -6.78 6.09 0.10
N GLU A 239 -6.26 6.53 -1.04
CA GLU A 239 -4.83 6.72 -1.28
C GLU A 239 -4.64 8.14 -1.80
N VAL A 240 -3.82 8.92 -1.10
CA VAL A 240 -3.47 10.29 -1.46
C VAL A 240 -1.97 10.31 -1.63
N ARG A 241 -1.49 10.57 -2.84
CA ARG A 241 -0.08 10.90 -3.06
C ARG A 241 0.10 12.40 -3.30
N TRP A 242 1.22 12.93 -2.88
CA TRP A 242 1.63 14.29 -3.16
C TRP A 242 2.24 14.38 -4.56
N HIS A 243 2.54 15.60 -5.01
CA HIS A 243 3.21 15.81 -6.29
C HIS A 243 4.65 15.28 -6.25
N ASP A 244 5.08 14.69 -7.36
CA ASP A 244 6.48 14.34 -7.57
C ASP A 244 7.34 15.62 -7.69
N GLN A 245 8.64 15.51 -7.47
CA GLN A 245 9.59 16.63 -7.57
C GLN A 245 10.74 16.25 -8.50
N ASP A 246 11.03 17.13 -9.44
CA ASP A 246 12.04 17.01 -10.51
C ASP A 246 13.01 18.19 -10.47
#